data_AF-A0A1S2QW15-F1
#
_entry.id   AF-A0A1S2QW15-F1
#
_cell.length_a   1.000
_cell.length_b   1.000
_cell.length_c   1.000
_cell.angle_alpha   90.00
_cell.angle_beta   90.00
_cell.angle_gamma   90.00
#
_symmetry.space_group_name_H-M   'P 1'
#
loop_
_entity.id
_entity.type
_entity.pdbx_description
1 polymer ?
#
loop_
_entity_poly.entity_id
_entity_poly.type
_entity_poly.pdbx_seq_one_letter_code
_entity_poly.pdbx_strand_id
1 'polypeptide(L)'
;MNQEKFEDFLARSFADGINYRELRLSQDEVLLVKKRYPRANVKECQTMESIDGKVWYEINLLFPIASKDETELEAVQRENRKLRQELEVLKRTVAIF
;
A
#
# COMPACT_ATOMS: atom_id res chain seq x y z
N MET A 1 -25.95 4.15 7.65
CA MET A 1 -25.04 5.27 7.95
C MET A 1 -24.96 6.15 6.70
N ASN A 2 -24.89 7.48 6.81
CA ASN A 2 -24.67 8.35 5.64
C ASN A 2 -23.20 8.28 5.20
N GLN A 3 -22.93 8.41 3.90
CA GLN A 3 -21.61 8.25 3.28
C GLN A 3 -20.54 9.14 3.92
N GLU A 4 -20.80 10.43 4.15
CA GLU A 4 -19.84 11.33 4.81
C GLU A 4 -19.40 10.84 6.19
N LYS A 5 -20.35 10.37 7.00
CA LYS A 5 -20.05 9.83 8.34
C LYS A 5 -19.17 8.58 8.26
N PHE A 6 -19.38 7.75 7.23
CA PHE A 6 -18.54 6.57 7.02
C PHE A 6 -17.14 6.95 6.55
N GLU A 7 -17.03 7.95 5.67
CA GLU A 7 -15.76 8.47 5.20
C GLU A 7 -14.91 9.07 6.33
N ASP A 8 -15.53 9.84 7.22
CA ASP A 8 -14.88 10.34 8.43
C ASP A 8 -14.45 9.22 9.37
N PHE A 9 -15.32 8.21 9.53
CA PHE A 9 -14.99 7.02 10.31
C PHE A 9 -13.76 6.30 9.73
N LEU A 10 -13.69 6.11 8.41
CA LEU A 10 -12.53 5.49 7.75
C LEU A 10 -11.26 6.34 7.90
N ALA A 11 -11.37 7.66 7.74
CA ALA A 11 -10.23 8.57 7.89
C ALA A 11 -9.62 8.49 9.30
N ARG A 12 -10.47 8.50 10.33
CA ARG A 12 -10.04 8.31 11.73
C ARG A 12 -9.56 6.90 12.01
N SER A 13 -10.07 5.92 11.26
CA SER A 13 -9.73 4.54 11.47
C SER A 13 -8.29 4.21 11.08
N PHE A 14 -7.82 4.82 10.00
CA PHE A 14 -6.47 4.63 9.48
C PHE A 14 -5.60 5.88 9.69
N ALA A 15 -5.92 6.68 10.71
CA ALA A 15 -5.09 7.79 11.15
C ALA A 15 -3.82 7.29 11.86
N ASP A 16 -2.88 8.21 12.12
CA ASP A 16 -1.69 7.96 12.95
C ASP A 16 -0.81 6.80 12.48
N GLY A 17 -0.78 6.56 11.16
CA GLY A 17 0.04 5.50 10.54
C GLY A 17 -0.53 4.09 10.71
N ILE A 18 -1.77 3.95 11.20
CA ILE A 18 -2.46 2.66 11.27
C ILE A 18 -2.82 2.22 9.85
N ASN A 19 -2.27 1.09 9.41
CA ASN A 19 -2.51 0.55 8.08
C ASN A 19 -3.32 -0.75 8.08
N TYR A 20 -3.56 -1.34 9.26
CA TYR A 20 -4.33 -2.57 9.43
C TYR A 20 -5.46 -2.34 10.41
N ARG A 21 -6.67 -2.77 10.06
CA ARG A 21 -7.81 -2.86 10.98
C ARG A 21 -8.76 -3.98 10.60
N GLU A 22 -9.41 -4.53 11.61
CA GLU A 22 -10.60 -5.34 11.47
C GLU A 22 -11.84 -4.43 11.61
N LEU A 23 -12.68 -4.39 10.58
CA LEU A 23 -13.90 -3.57 10.55
C LEU A 23 -15.12 -4.44 10.27
N ARG A 24 -16.23 -4.16 10.96
CA ARG A 24 -17.51 -4.82 10.72
C ARG A 24 -18.34 -4.02 9.72
N LEU A 25 -18.41 -4.50 8.49
CA LEU A 25 -18.93 -3.77 7.35
C LEU A 25 -20.04 -4.55 6.65
N SER A 26 -20.97 -3.81 6.06
CA SER A 26 -21.88 -4.32 5.02
C SER A 26 -21.17 -4.35 3.67
N GLN A 27 -21.74 -5.07 2.71
CA GLN A 27 -21.19 -5.14 1.36
C GLN A 27 -21.05 -3.76 0.70
N ASP A 28 -22.03 -2.86 0.89
CA ASP A 28 -21.97 -1.49 0.38
C ASP A 28 -20.82 -0.68 1.00
N GLU A 29 -20.60 -0.85 2.30
CA GLU A 29 -19.49 -0.21 3.01
C GLU A 29 -18.13 -0.76 2.52
N VAL A 30 -18.03 -2.05 2.19
CA VAL A 30 -16.84 -2.64 1.54
C VAL A 30 -16.57 -2.00 0.18
N LEU A 31 -17.61 -1.75 -0.62
CA LEU A 31 -17.47 -1.05 -1.91
C LEU A 31 -16.92 0.37 -1.71
N LEU A 32 -17.39 1.08 -0.68
CA LEU A 32 -16.87 2.40 -0.33
C LEU A 32 -15.40 2.36 0.14
N VAL A 33 -15.02 1.35 0.92
CA VAL A 33 -13.60 1.12 1.30
C VAL A 33 -12.75 0.92 0.06
N LYS A 34 -13.16 0.06 -0.88
CA LYS A 34 -12.44 -0.19 -2.13
C LYS A 34 -12.42 1.04 -3.06
N LYS A 35 -13.45 1.88 -3.03
CA LYS A 35 -13.47 3.13 -3.79
C LYS A 35 -12.46 4.15 -3.23
N ARG A 36 -12.39 4.28 -1.89
CA ARG A 36 -11.50 5.24 -1.20
C ARG A 36 -10.05 4.76 -1.16
N TYR A 37 -9.85 3.47 -0.96
CA TYR A 37 -8.55 2.80 -0.94
C TYR A 37 -8.55 1.68 -1.99
N PRO A 38 -8.42 2.01 -3.30
CA PRO A 38 -8.43 1.02 -4.40
C PRO A 38 -7.36 -0.06 -4.30
N ARG A 39 -6.36 0.21 -3.46
CA ARG A 39 -5.17 -0.57 -3.23
C ARG A 39 -5.23 -1.43 -1.96
N ALA A 40 -6.28 -1.27 -1.15
CA ALA A 40 -6.41 -2.01 0.10
C ALA A 40 -6.67 -3.49 -0.18
N ASN A 41 -6.00 -4.37 0.56
CA ASN A 41 -6.41 -5.75 0.67
C ASN A 41 -7.58 -5.82 1.68
N VAL A 42 -8.73 -6.31 1.22
CA VAL A 42 -9.93 -6.48 2.04
C VAL A 42 -10.30 -7.95 2.02
N LYS A 43 -10.17 -8.61 3.17
CA LYS A 43 -10.40 -10.04 3.34
C LYS A 43 -11.48 -10.28 4.38
N GLU A 44 -12.45 -11.12 4.05
CA GLU A 44 -13.51 -11.51 4.97
C GLU A 44 -12.97 -12.50 6.02
N CYS A 45 -13.29 -12.28 7.30
CA CYS A 45 -12.79 -13.10 8.41
C CYS A 45 -13.76 -14.22 8.81
N GLN A 46 -15.07 -14.01 8.67
CA GLN A 46 -16.10 -14.98 9.06
C GLN A 46 -17.20 -15.05 8.01
N THR A 47 -17.66 -16.26 7.72
CA THR A 47 -18.72 -16.54 6.74
C THR A 47 -20.15 -16.40 7.29
N MET A 48 -20.34 -16.20 8.61
CA MET A 48 -21.68 -16.01 9.17
C MET A 48 -22.02 -14.53 9.25
N GLU A 49 -22.96 -14.13 8.39
CA GLU A 49 -23.58 -12.82 8.40
C GLU A 49 -24.31 -12.60 9.73
N SER A 50 -24.07 -11.44 10.35
CA SER A 50 -24.86 -11.04 11.53
C SER A 50 -26.29 -10.71 11.11
N ILE A 51 -27.22 -10.70 12.06
CA ILE A 51 -28.66 -10.40 11.83
C ILE A 51 -28.85 -9.02 11.15
N ASP A 52 -27.88 -8.12 11.26
CA ASP A 52 -27.87 -6.79 10.65
C ASP A 52 -27.17 -6.72 9.26
N GLY A 53 -26.84 -7.87 8.65
CA GLY A 53 -26.25 -7.94 7.31
C GLY A 53 -24.80 -7.45 7.24
N LYS A 54 -24.09 -7.43 8.38
CA LYS A 54 -22.67 -7.04 8.44
C LYS A 54 -21.77 -8.22 8.77
N VAL A 55 -20.55 -8.16 8.24
CA VAL A 55 -19.50 -9.18 8.39
C VAL A 55 -18.20 -8.52 8.82
N TRP A 56 -17.31 -9.27 9.48
CA TRP A 56 -15.98 -8.81 9.84
C TRP A 56 -15.00 -8.94 8.67
N TYR A 57 -14.28 -7.86 8.38
CA TYR A 57 -13.26 -7.79 7.36
C TYR A 57 -11.91 -7.33 7.93
N GLU A 58 -10.86 -8.06 7.58
CA GLU A 58 -9.46 -7.65 7.65
C GLU A 58 -9.18 -6.64 6.52
N ILE A 59 -8.82 -5.41 6.87
CA ILE A 59 -8.45 -4.37 5.91
C ILE A 59 -7.00 -3.98 6.14
N ASN A 60 -6.20 -4.15 5.09
CA ASN A 60 -4.81 -3.73 5.05
C ASN A 60 -4.62 -2.71 3.92
N LEU A 61 -4.24 -1.48 4.26
CA LEU A 61 -3.96 -0.40 3.31
C LEU A 61 -2.58 -0.54 2.63
N LEU A 62 -1.69 -1.37 3.17
CA LEU A 62 -0.40 -1.67 2.57
C LEU A 62 -0.55 -2.85 1.61
N PHE A 63 -0.03 -2.68 0.40
CA PHE A 63 0.22 -3.79 -0.52
C PHE A 63 1.41 -4.63 -0.04
N PRO A 64 1.48 -5.94 -0.36
CA PRO A 64 2.76 -6.55 -0.68
C PRO A 64 3.37 -5.78 -1.86
N ILE A 65 4.53 -5.18 -1.64
CA ILE A 65 5.27 -4.30 -2.55
C ILE A 65 5.32 -4.92 -3.96
N ALA A 66 4.42 -4.48 -4.83
CA ALA A 66 4.47 -4.78 -6.26
C ALA A 66 3.81 -3.60 -7.01
N SER A 67 4.27 -2.37 -6.74
CA SER A 67 3.78 -1.23 -7.51
C SER A 67 4.77 -0.07 -7.53
N LYS A 68 5.16 0.34 -8.76
CA LYS A 68 5.93 1.53 -9.15
C LYS A 68 7.37 1.68 -8.64
N ASP A 69 7.69 1.28 -7.41
CA ASP A 69 9.05 1.43 -6.88
C ASP A 69 10.07 0.55 -7.61
N GLU A 70 9.68 -0.59 -8.17
CA GLU A 70 10.60 -1.42 -8.97
C GLU A 70 11.18 -0.63 -10.15
N THR A 71 10.38 0.22 -10.82
CA THR A 71 10.87 0.97 -11.99
C THR A 71 11.83 2.08 -11.61
N GLU A 72 11.56 2.82 -10.53
CA GLU A 72 12.47 3.85 -10.02
C GLU A 72 13.72 3.24 -9.35
N LEU A 73 13.55 2.16 -8.61
CA LEU A 73 14.64 1.41 -7.99
C LEU A 73 15.55 0.79 -9.05
N GLU A 74 14.99 0.20 -10.11
CA GLU A 74 15.76 -0.32 -11.24
C GLU A 74 16.51 0.79 -11.97
N ALA A 75 15.91 1.96 -12.13
CA ALA A 75 16.56 3.13 -12.73
C ALA A 75 17.75 3.60 -11.87
N VAL A 76 17.54 3.73 -10.56
CA VAL A 76 18.60 4.11 -9.60
C VAL A 76 19.71 3.06 -9.55
N GLN A 77 19.38 1.77 -9.59
CA GLN A 77 20.37 0.69 -9.63
C GLN A 77 21.18 0.71 -10.93
N ARG A 78 20.53 1.01 -12.07
CA ARG A 78 21.20 1.12 -13.36
C ARG A 78 22.20 2.28 -13.38
N GLU A 79 21.79 3.44 -12.87
CA GLU A 79 22.65 4.61 -12.77
C GLU A 79 23.85 4.35 -11.84
N ASN A 80 23.64 3.71 -10.69
CA ASN A 80 24.72 3.32 -9.79
C ASN A 80 25.75 2.38 -10.43
N ARG A 81 25.30 1.42 -11.25
CA ARG A 81 26.22 0.53 -11.98
C ARG A 81 27.09 1.33 -12.96
N LYS A 82 26.49 2.28 -13.68
CA LYS A 82 27.21 3.15 -14.62
C LYS A 82 28.24 4.02 -13.90
N LEU A 83 27.84 4.69 -12.82
CA LEU A 83 28.74 5.54 -12.03
C LEU A 83 29.92 4.75 -11.44
N ARG A 84 29.68 3.52 -10.98
CA ARG A 84 30.77 2.65 -10.49
C ARG A 84 31.78 2.31 -11.58
N GLN A 85 31.33 2.03 -12.81
CA GLN A 85 32.22 1.76 -13.93
C GLN A 85 33.04 3.01 -14.29
N GLU A 86 32.40 4.17 -14.37
CA GLU A 86 33.08 5.45 -14.65
C GLU A 86 34.12 5.77 -13.57
N LEU A 87 33.78 5.59 -12.29
CA LEU A 87 34.72 5.75 -11.18
C LEU A 87 35.90 4.78 -11.27
N GLU A 88 35.69 3.55 -11.71
CA GLU A 88 36.77 2.56 -11.83
C GLU A 88 37.73 2.90 -12.97
N VAL A 89 37.19 3.38 -14.11
CA VAL A 89 37.99 3.90 -15.22
C VAL A 89 38.81 5.10 -14.76
N LEU A 90 38.17 6.09 -14.13
CA LEU A 90 38.85 7.29 -13.61
C LEU A 90 39.95 6.93 -12.61
N LYS A 91 39.69 6.00 -11.67
CA LYS A 91 40.71 5.53 -10.73
C LYS A 91 41.91 4.92 -11.43
N ARG A 92 41.71 4.13 -12.48
CA ARG A 92 42.81 3.55 -13.27
C ARG A 92 43.57 4.62 -14.04
N THR A 93 42.88 5.58 -14.65
CA THR A 93 43.51 6.70 -15.36
C THR A 93 44.35 7.57 -14.43
N VAL A 94 43.85 7.86 -13.23
CA VAL A 94 44.58 8.64 -12.22
C VAL A 94 45.74 7.84 -11.60
N ALA A 95 45.61 6.52 -11.47
CA ALA A 95 46.68 5.65 -10.97
C ALA A 95 47.81 5.38 -12.00
N ILE A 96 47.69 5.88 -13.23
CA ILE A 96 48.72 5.79 -14.28
C ILE A 96 49.61 7.05 -14.31
N PHE A 97 49.32 8.06 -13.47
CA PHE A 97 50.20 9.20 -13.17
C PHE A 97 50.79 9.06 -11.77
#